data_AF-A0A7K9TE50-F1
#
_entry.id   AF-A0A7K9TE50-F1
#
_cell.length_a   1.000
_cell.length_b   1.000
_cell.length_c   1.000
_cell.angle_alpha   90.00
_cell.angle_beta   90.00
_cell.angle_gamma   90.00
#
_symmetry.space_group_name_H-M   'P 1'
#
loop_
_entity.id
_entity.type
_entity.pdbx_description
1 polymer ?
#
loop_
_entity_poly.entity_id
_entity_poly.type
_entity_poly.pdbx_seq_one_letter_code
_entity_poly.pdbx_strand_id
1 'polypeptide(L)'
;CCAGCQSLFPGVTLSSQRRCRWLCPDCRARRREFNREQRFFKRIGCGSCQACLLPSDCGICTACTRRGQGQDHAHPGHAHPGHTPDPKCLLRR
;
A
#
# COMPACT_ATOMS: atom_id res chain seq x y z
N CYS A 1 -28.55 7.40 2.78
CA CYS A 1 -28.25 5.96 2.59
C CYS A 1 -26.76 5.71 2.80
N CYS A 2 -26.36 4.45 3.06
CA CYS A 2 -24.96 4.04 3.11
C CYS A 2 -24.32 4.11 1.72
N ALA A 3 -23.12 4.68 1.62
CA ALA A 3 -22.38 4.77 0.36
C ALA A 3 -21.85 3.44 -0.18
N GLY A 4 -21.74 2.43 0.69
CA GLY A 4 -21.22 1.11 0.32
C GLY A 4 -22.32 0.17 -0.15
N CYS A 5 -23.36 -0.03 0.66
CA CYS A 5 -24.45 -0.98 0.37
C CYS A 5 -25.74 -0.32 -0.11
N GLN A 6 -25.78 1.02 -0.23
CA GLN A 6 -26.95 1.80 -0.67
C GLN A 6 -28.20 1.69 0.22
N SER A 7 -28.17 0.88 1.29
CA SER A 7 -29.28 0.75 2.22
C SER A 7 -29.61 2.07 2.91
N LEU A 8 -30.91 2.31 3.09
CA LEU A 8 -31.45 3.40 3.90
C LEU A 8 -31.46 2.97 5.37
N PHE A 9 -31.04 3.87 6.25
CA PHE A 9 -31.03 3.64 7.69
C PHE A 9 -31.92 4.72 8.30
N PRO A 10 -33.19 4.40 8.62
CA PRO A 10 -34.10 5.33 9.27
C PRO A 10 -33.48 5.88 10.56
N GLY A 11 -33.70 7.17 10.84
CA GLY A 11 -33.13 7.84 12.03
C GLY A 11 -31.67 8.29 11.90
N VAL A 12 -30.99 8.00 10.78
CA VAL A 12 -29.64 8.52 10.52
C VAL A 12 -29.74 9.81 9.68
N THR A 13 -29.54 10.97 10.31
CA THR A 13 -29.43 12.25 9.61
C THR A 13 -28.00 12.48 9.14
N LEU A 14 -27.78 12.49 7.82
CA LEU A 14 -26.46 12.74 7.23
C LEU A 14 -26.37 14.19 6.76
N SER A 15 -25.43 14.96 7.30
CA SER A 15 -25.17 16.31 6.82
C SER A 15 -24.56 16.27 5.41
N SER A 16 -25.06 17.10 4.49
CA SER A 16 -24.60 17.16 3.09
C SER A 16 -23.15 17.65 2.95
N GLN A 17 -22.57 18.22 4.01
CA GLN A 17 -21.30 18.94 3.99
C GLN A 17 -20.05 18.06 4.17
N ARG A 18 -20.19 16.72 4.23
CA ARG A 18 -19.05 15.83 4.49
C ARG A 18 -18.41 15.38 3.17
N ARG A 19 -17.12 15.72 2.99
CA ARG A 19 -16.24 15.17 1.94
C ARG A 19 -16.19 13.63 1.93
N CYS A 20 -16.55 12.99 3.04
CA CYS A 20 -16.65 11.54 3.14
C CYS A 20 -18.12 11.10 3.12
N ARG A 21 -18.50 10.35 2.07
CA ARG A 21 -19.78 9.65 1.96
C ARG A 21 -19.94 8.71 3.17
N TRP A 22 -21.07 8.78 3.88
CA TRP A 22 -21.30 7.99 5.09
C TRP A 22 -21.39 6.48 4.79
N LEU A 23 -20.86 5.65 5.70
CA LEU A 23 -20.92 4.19 5.64
C LEU A 23 -21.58 3.65 6.91
N CYS A 24 -22.46 2.66 6.75
CA CYS A 24 -22.99 1.88 7.86
C CYS A 24 -21.86 1.13 8.60
N PRO A 25 -22.11 0.64 9.83
CA PRO A 25 -21.13 -0.10 10.62
C PRO A 25 -20.44 -1.23 9.83
N ASP A 26 -21.19 -2.04 9.08
CA ASP A 26 -20.64 -3.18 8.33
C ASP A 26 -19.78 -2.75 7.14
N CYS A 27 -20.25 -1.78 6.35
CA CYS A 27 -19.45 -1.24 5.25
C CYS A 27 -18.19 -0.52 5.76
N ARG A 28 -18.26 0.12 6.93
CA ARG A 28 -17.10 0.72 7.58
C ARG A 28 -16.13 -0.35 8.09
N ALA A 29 -16.62 -1.45 8.66
CA ALA A 29 -15.79 -2.56 9.11
C ALA A 29 -15.04 -3.21 7.94
N ARG A 30 -15.75 -3.59 6.87
CA ARG A 30 -15.16 -4.15 5.65
C ARG A 30 -14.10 -3.24 5.04
N ARG A 31 -14.37 -1.93 4.97
CA ARG A 31 -13.39 -0.95 4.45
C ARG A 31 -12.14 -0.86 5.33
N ARG A 32 -12.28 -0.99 6.65
CA ARG A 32 -11.13 -1.00 7.58
C ARG A 32 -10.31 -2.27 7.41
N GLU A 33 -10.95 -3.43 7.29
CA GLU A 33 -10.29 -4.71 7.05
C GLU A 33 -9.50 -4.70 5.73
N PHE A 34 -10.14 -4.32 4.62
CA PHE A 34 -9.47 -4.15 3.34
C PHE A 34 -8.28 -3.20 3.45
N ASN A 35 -8.44 -2.04 4.09
CA ASN A 35 -7.34 -1.09 4.27
C ASN A 35 -6.19 -1.66 5.13
N ARG A 36 -6.47 -2.52 6.11
CA ARG A 36 -5.43 -3.19 6.91
C ARG A 36 -4.65 -4.16 6.05
N GLU A 37 -5.33 -5.00 5.28
CA GLU A 37 -4.72 -5.95 4.35
C GLU A 37 -3.87 -5.23 3.28
N GLN A 38 -4.41 -4.18 2.66
CA GLN A 38 -3.67 -3.39 1.67
C GLN A 38 -2.42 -2.73 2.26
N ARG A 39 -2.43 -2.30 3.54
CA ARG A 39 -1.23 -1.79 4.23
C ARG A 39 -0.20 -2.87 4.50
N PHE A 40 -0.65 -4.10 4.76
CA PHE A 40 0.24 -5.25 4.91
C PHE A 40 0.94 -5.56 3.59
N PHE A 41 0.17 -5.74 2.51
CA PHE A 41 0.74 -6.06 1.19
C PHE A 41 1.55 -4.91 0.58
N LYS A 42 1.27 -3.65 0.89
CA LYS A 42 2.13 -2.53 0.48
C LYS A 42 3.53 -2.57 1.13
N ARG A 43 3.65 -3.18 2.31
CA ARG A 43 4.96 -3.34 2.99
C ARG A 43 5.69 -4.61 2.57
N ILE A 44 4.97 -5.73 2.47
CA ILE A 44 5.59 -7.05 2.25
C ILE A 44 5.58 -7.46 0.78
N GLY A 45 4.71 -6.86 -0.04
CA GLY A 45 4.36 -7.38 -1.36
C GLY A 45 3.35 -8.52 -1.28
N CYS A 46 2.74 -8.87 -2.41
CA CYS A 46 1.78 -9.97 -2.49
C CYS A 46 2.43 -11.37 -2.58
N GLY A 47 3.76 -11.44 -2.78
CA GLY A 47 4.52 -12.69 -2.84
C GLY A 47 4.41 -13.47 -4.16
N SER A 48 3.41 -13.20 -5.00
CA SER A 48 3.12 -13.96 -6.21
C SER A 48 3.29 -13.19 -7.52
N CYS A 49 3.27 -11.87 -7.50
CA CYS A 49 3.47 -11.09 -8.72
C CYS A 49 4.95 -11.08 -9.15
N GLN A 50 5.19 -10.84 -10.44
CA GLN A 50 6.55 -10.78 -11.01
C GLN A 50 7.48 -9.82 -10.25
N ALA A 51 6.95 -8.73 -9.70
CA ALA A 51 7.73 -7.80 -8.87
C ALA A 51 8.18 -8.41 -7.53
N CYS A 52 7.37 -9.26 -6.91
CA CYS A 52 7.73 -9.96 -5.68
C CYS A 52 8.75 -11.08 -5.93
N LEU A 53 8.73 -11.69 -7.11
CA LEU A 53 9.65 -12.76 -7.50
C LEU A 53 11.03 -12.26 -7.96
N LEU A 54 11.16 -10.97 -8.27
CA LEU A 54 12.45 -10.40 -8.67
C LEU A 54 13.39 -10.30 -7.45
N PRO A 55 14.55 -10.98 -7.48
CA PRO A 55 15.46 -11.03 -6.34
C PRO A 55 16.21 -9.70 -6.13
N SER A 56 16.43 -8.93 -7.19
CA SER A 56 17.20 -7.69 -7.17
C SER A 56 16.62 -6.64 -8.15
N ASP A 57 17.03 -5.39 -7.97
CA ASP A 57 16.73 -4.33 -8.93
C ASP A 57 17.38 -4.62 -10.29
N CYS A 58 16.66 -4.37 -11.38
CA CYS A 58 17.14 -4.67 -12.73
C CYS A 58 18.33 -3.81 -13.19
N GLY A 59 18.66 -2.72 -12.48
CA GLY A 59 19.80 -1.84 -12.77
C GLY A 59 19.71 -1.01 -14.06
N ILE A 60 18.85 -1.39 -15.01
CA ILE A 60 18.78 -0.79 -16.36
C ILE A 60 17.61 0.19 -16.57
N CYS A 61 16.59 0.19 -15.71
CA CYS A 61 15.45 1.09 -15.89
C CYS A 61 15.69 2.44 -15.18
N THR A 62 14.93 3.47 -15.59
CA THR A 62 15.07 4.86 -15.08
C THR A 62 14.82 4.99 -13.58
N ALA A 63 14.02 4.11 -12.99
CA ALA A 63 13.79 4.07 -11.55
C ALA A 63 15.01 3.51 -10.78
N CYS A 64 15.72 2.53 -11.35
CA CYS A 64 16.84 1.86 -10.68
C CYS A 64 18.14 2.68 -10.85
N THR A 65 18.34 3.27 -12.02
CA THR A 65 19.47 4.16 -12.30
C THR A 65 19.44 5.43 -11.46
N ARG A 66 18.26 5.99 -11.16
CA ARG A 66 18.12 7.12 -10.22
C ARG A 66 18.45 6.76 -8.76
N ARG A 67 18.21 5.51 -8.35
CA ARG A 67 18.56 5.03 -7.00
C ARG A 67 20.07 4.82 -6.82
N GLY A 68 20.81 4.58 -7.90
CA GLY A 68 22.26 4.44 -7.89
C GLY A 68 23.05 5.75 -7.74
N GLN A 69 22.40 6.91 -7.88
CA GLN A 69 23.07 8.23 -7.87
C GLN A 69 23.03 8.95 -6.51
N GLY A 70 22.50 8.32 -5.47
CA GLY A 70 22.40 8.91 -4.13
C GLY A 70 22.55 7.93 -2.97
N GLN A 71 23.09 6.73 -3.22
CA GLN A 71 23.25 5.67 -2.22
C GLN A 71 24.65 5.05 -2.30
N ASP A 72 25.70 5.87 -2.28
CA ASP A 72 27.06 5.44 -1.96
C ASP A 72 27.19 5.14 -0.45
N HIS A 73 26.37 4.23 0.07
CA HIS A 73 26.63 3.57 1.35
C HIS A 73 27.04 2.14 1.05
N ALA A 74 28.27 1.98 0.59
CA ALA A 74 29.01 0.75 0.82
C ALA A 74 29.21 0.61 2.33
N HIS A 75 28.38 -0.20 3.00
CA HIS A 75 28.71 -0.70 4.33
C HIS A 75 29.07 -2.18 4.21
N PRO A 76 30.31 -2.59 4.55
CA PRO A 76 30.67 -4.00 4.59
C PRO A 76 30.04 -4.64 5.83
N GLY A 77 29.15 -5.60 5.60
CA GLY A 77 28.79 -6.66 6.55
C GLY A 77 28.48 -6.28 8.00
N HIS A 78 27.24 -5.89 8.29
CA HIS A 78 26.61 -6.19 9.59
C HIS A 78 25.12 -6.46 9.40
N ALA A 79 24.68 -7.68 9.73
CA ALA A 79 23.28 -8.08 9.73
C ALA A 79 22.52 -7.35 10.86
N HIS A 80 21.79 -6.28 10.53
CA HIS A 80 20.85 -5.66 11.46
C HIS A 80 19.49 -6.38 11.35
N PRO A 81 18.98 -7.02 12.41
CA PRO A 81 17.66 -7.61 12.40
C PRO A 81 16.63 -6.48 12.54
N GLY A 82 15.96 -6.13 11.44
CA GLY A 82 14.82 -5.21 11.49
C GLY A 82 14.66 -4.21 10.34
N HIS A 83 15.56 -4.17 9.36
CA HIS A 83 15.40 -3.28 8.21
C HIS A 83 14.71 -4.01 7.05
N THR A 84 13.45 -3.69 6.80
CA THR A 84 12.73 -4.18 5.62
C THR A 84 13.29 -3.48 4.37
N PRO A 85 13.68 -4.21 3.31
CA PRO A 85 14.21 -3.59 2.10
C PRO A 85 13.18 -2.67 1.44
N ASP A 86 13.65 -1.48 1.04
CA ASP A 86 12.88 -0.44 0.34
C ASP A 86 12.21 -1.00 -0.93
N PRO A 87 11.01 -0.54 -1.32
CA PRO A 87 10.24 -1.14 -2.41
C PRO A 87 11.02 -1.19 -3.74
N LYS A 88 11.19 -2.43 -4.21
CA LYS A 88 11.81 -2.85 -5.47
C LYS A 88 11.24 -2.09 -6.66
N CYS A 89 12.15 -1.79 -7.56
CA CYS A 89 12.00 -0.93 -8.73
C CYS A 89 10.89 -1.42 -9.70
N LEU A 90 9.83 -0.61 -9.82
CA LEU A 90 8.67 -0.79 -10.68
C LEU A 90 8.94 -0.12 -12.04
N LEU A 91 8.75 -0.79 -13.18
CA LEU A 91 8.30 -0.09 -14.38
C LEU A 91 6.86 0.40 -14.06
N ARG A 92 6.82 1.56 -13.39
CA ARG A 92 5.65 2.13 -12.73
C ARG A 92 4.66 2.63 -13.79
N ARG A 93 3.61 1.86 -14.05
CA ARG A 93 2.29 2.32 -14.52
C ARG A 93 1.21 1.46 -13.89
#